data_AF-A0A6M3QJ07-F1
#
_entry.id   AF-A0A6M3QJ07-F1
#
_cell.length_a   1.000
_cell.length_b   1.000
_cell.length_c   1.000
_cell.angle_alpha   90.00
_cell.angle_beta   90.00
_cell.angle_gamma   90.00
#
_symmetry.space_group_name_H-M   'P 1'
#
loop_
_entity.id
_entity.type
_entity.pdbx_description
1 polymer ?
#
loop_
_entity_poly.entity_id
_entity_poly.type
_entity_poly.pdbx_seq_one_letter_code
_entity_poly.pdbx_strand_id
1 'polypeptide(L)'
;NPRISSKFVAPCYYINKVEIDTKLPIVGDQKWVIWICSFNVPMAPGKTRSIVCSARNFFQFTVPGPAWWQVVPRWYEHWTSNKVYDGDMIVLQGQEKVFLAQTEQGGDINK
;
A
#
# COMPACT_ATOMS: atom_id res chain seq x y z
N ASN A 1 8.28 14.38 12.42
CA ASN A 1 8.38 13.95 11.01
C ASN A 1 8.01 12.48 10.92
N PRO A 2 7.18 12.08 9.94
CA PRO A 2 6.84 10.67 9.76
C PRO A 2 8.10 9.88 9.37
N ARG A 3 8.35 8.76 10.05
CA ARG A 3 9.42 7.82 9.71
C ARG A 3 8.83 6.69 8.88
N ILE A 4 9.24 6.64 7.61
CA ILE A 4 8.85 5.59 6.68
C ILE A 4 10.00 4.59 6.61
N SER A 5 9.69 3.31 6.77
CA SER A 5 10.63 2.22 6.55
C SER A 5 9.98 1.17 5.67
N SER A 6 10.72 0.67 4.70
CA SER A 6 10.29 -0.39 3.82
C SER A 6 11.22 -1.59 3.95
N LYS A 7 10.65 -2.79 3.87
CA LYS A 7 11.39 -4.04 3.91
C LYS A 7 10.84 -4.98 2.85
N PHE A 8 11.71 -5.41 1.95
CA PHE A 8 11.44 -6.55 1.08
C PHE A 8 11.77 -7.84 1.82
N VAL A 9 10.86 -8.80 1.72
CA VAL A 9 11.02 -10.15 2.24
C VAL A 9 10.75 -11.09 1.07
N ALA A 10 11.74 -11.91 0.73
CA ALA A 10 11.58 -12.92 -0.30
C ALA A 10 10.44 -13.90 0.10
N PRO A 11 9.64 -14.40 -0.85
CA PRO A 11 9.85 -14.32 -2.30
C PRO A 11 9.24 -13.09 -2.99
N CYS A 12 8.20 -12.47 -2.44
CA CYS A 12 7.43 -11.42 -3.12
C CYS A 12 6.62 -10.56 -2.15
N TYR A 13 7.16 -10.35 -0.94
CA TYR A 13 6.49 -9.65 0.14
C TYR A 13 7.16 -8.30 0.40
N TYR A 14 6.35 -7.25 0.44
CA TYR A 14 6.81 -5.91 0.76
C TYR A 14 6.07 -5.37 1.97
N ILE A 15 6.83 -4.94 2.97
CA ILE A 15 6.32 -4.40 4.23
C ILE A 15 6.71 -2.93 4.30
N ASN A 16 5.72 -2.04 4.29
CA ASN A 16 5.91 -0.65 4.60
C ASN A 16 5.40 -0.36 6.00
N LYS A 17 6.24 0.26 6.81
CA LYS A 17 5.88 0.77 8.12
C LYS A 17 6.02 2.28 8.10
N VAL A 18 4.91 2.97 8.34
CA VAL A 18 4.87 4.42 8.54
C VAL A 18 4.62 4.69 10.01
N GLU A 19 5.56 5.36 10.64
CA GLU A 19 5.50 5.76 12.03
C GLU A 19 5.32 7.27 12.11
N ILE A 20 4.29 7.72 12.82
CA ILE A 20 4.00 9.13 13.05
C ILE A 20 4.01 9.36 14.55
N ASP A 21 4.97 10.16 15.02
CA ASP A 21 5.01 10.57 16.41
C ASP A 21 4.00 11.70 16.62
N THR A 22 2.99 11.44 17.46
CA THR A 22 1.91 12.39 17.74
C THR A 22 1.88 12.73 19.22
N LYS A 23 1.78 14.03 19.52
CA LYS A 23 1.57 14.53 20.87
C LYS A 23 0.10 14.90 21.02
N LEU A 24 -0.67 14.06 21.70
CA LEU A 24 -2.08 14.36 21.95
C LEU A 24 -2.18 15.12 23.28
N PRO A 25 -2.94 16.23 23.33
CA PRO A 25 -3.00 17.11 24.51
C PRO A 25 -3.57 16.44 25.78
N ILE A 26 -4.25 15.29 25.66
CA ILE A 26 -4.89 14.58 26.78
C ILE A 26 -4.26 13.21 27.06
N VAL A 27 -3.81 12.49 26.02
CA VAL A 27 -3.36 11.08 26.11
C VAL A 27 -1.83 10.95 26.15
N GLY A 28 -1.11 12.07 26.03
CA GLY A 28 0.36 12.10 26.03
C GLY A 28 0.98 11.76 24.67
N ASP A 29 2.25 11.36 24.70
CA ASP A 29 3.01 10.99 23.51
C ASP A 29 2.56 9.61 23.01
N GLN A 30 1.94 9.56 21.82
CA GLN A 30 1.54 8.32 21.16
C GLN A 30 2.24 8.17 19.82
N LYS A 31 2.64 6.93 19.55
CA LYS A 31 3.21 6.54 18.26
C LYS A 31 2.14 5.91 17.38
N TRP A 32 1.72 6.63 16.36
CA TRP A 32 0.79 6.13 15.36
C TRP A 32 1.56 5.29 14.35
N VAL A 33 1.16 4.02 14.22
CA VAL A 33 1.83 3.08 13.32
C VAL A 33 0.82 2.60 12.29
N ILE A 34 1.21 2.74 11.02
CA ILE A 34 0.52 2.19 9.86
C ILE A 34 1.44 1.14 9.25
N TRP A 35 0.90 -0.05 9.06
CA TRP A 35 1.54 -1.14 8.32
C TRP A 35 0.80 -1.33 7.02
N ILE A 36 1.53 -1.30 5.91
CA ILE A 36 1.01 -1.64 4.58
C ILE A 36 1.82 -2.84 4.09
N CYS A 37 1.13 -3.95 3.95
CA CYS A 37 1.68 -5.25 3.58
C CYS A 37 1.18 -5.60 2.19
N SER A 38 2.10 -5.69 1.22
CA SER A 38 1.78 -6.01 -0.17
C SER A 38 2.39 -7.36 -0.55
N PHE A 39 1.55 -8.26 -1.06
CA PHE A 39 1.94 -9.59 -1.53
C PHE A 39 1.69 -9.66 -3.03
N ASN A 40 2.72 -9.93 -3.82
CA ASN A 40 2.59 -10.06 -5.28
C ASN A 40 2.85 -11.50 -5.69
N VAL A 41 1.81 -12.33 -5.68
CA VAL A 41 1.93 -13.77 -5.93
C VAL A 41 1.84 -14.04 -7.44
N PRO A 42 2.87 -14.63 -8.08
CA PRO A 42 2.80 -14.98 -9.49
C PRO A 42 1.74 -16.06 -9.72
N MET A 43 0.86 -15.83 -10.69
CA MET A 43 -0.21 -16.78 -11.04
C MET A 43 0.04 -17.44 -12.40
N ALA A 44 0.53 -16.68 -13.37
CA ALA A 44 0.90 -17.13 -14.71
C ALA A 44 1.87 -16.12 -15.34
N PRO A 45 2.54 -16.43 -16.47
CA PRO A 45 3.33 -15.46 -17.21
C PRO A 45 2.50 -14.21 -17.55
N GLY A 46 3.03 -13.02 -17.23
CA GLY A 46 2.34 -11.73 -17.38
C GLY A 46 1.14 -11.50 -16.44
N LYS A 47 0.91 -12.37 -15.45
CA LYS A 47 -0.20 -12.26 -14.49
C LYS A 47 0.26 -12.50 -13.06
N THR A 48 0.10 -11.48 -12.23
CA THR A 48 0.34 -11.54 -10.78
C THR A 48 -0.94 -11.20 -10.02
N ARG A 49 -1.11 -11.79 -8.85
CA ARG A 49 -2.14 -11.42 -7.89
C ARG A 49 -1.50 -10.52 -6.84
N SER A 50 -1.81 -9.23 -6.90
CA SER A 50 -1.44 -8.28 -5.86
C SER A 50 -2.50 -8.28 -4.75
N ILE A 51 -2.08 -8.55 -3.53
CA ILE A 51 -2.91 -8.52 -2.32
C ILE A 51 -2.31 -7.47 -1.41
N VAL A 52 -3.08 -6.46 -1.04
CA VAL A 52 -2.61 -5.42 -0.12
C VAL A 52 -3.47 -5.38 1.13
N CYS A 53 -2.81 -5.37 2.28
CA CYS A 53 -3.44 -5.26 3.58
C CYS A 53 -2.86 -4.04 4.31
N SER A 54 -3.74 -3.20 4.85
CA SER A 54 -3.36 -2.08 5.72
C SER A 54 -3.85 -2.34 7.14
N ALA A 55 -2.96 -2.20 8.11
CA ALA A 55 -3.25 -2.31 9.53
C ALA A 55 -2.78 -1.04 10.25
N ARG A 56 -3.62 -0.47 11.11
CA ARG A 56 -3.35 0.77 11.83
C ARG A 56 -3.67 0.62 13.32
N ASN A 57 -2.84 1.24 14.15
CA ASN A 57 -3.03 1.22 15.61
C ASN A 57 -3.91 2.38 16.14
N PHE A 58 -4.38 3.27 15.27
CA PHE A 58 -5.10 4.49 15.66
C PHE A 58 -6.30 4.67 14.73
N PHE A 59 -7.34 5.38 15.21
CA PHE A 59 -8.58 5.64 14.47
C PHE A 59 -9.19 4.37 13.83
N GLN A 60 -9.30 3.27 14.59
CA GLN A 60 -9.80 2.00 14.06
C GLN A 60 -11.27 2.04 13.63
N PHE A 61 -12.06 2.95 14.21
CA PHE A 61 -13.49 3.12 13.93
C PHE A 61 -13.85 4.55 13.51
N THR A 62 -12.86 5.42 13.36
CA THR A 62 -13.06 6.86 13.12
C THR A 62 -12.13 7.34 12.01
N VAL A 63 -12.41 8.50 11.40
CA VAL A 63 -11.54 9.04 10.35
C VAL A 63 -10.52 10.02 10.91
N PRO A 64 -9.26 10.03 10.43
CA PRO A 64 -8.39 11.18 10.64
C PRO A 64 -8.95 12.39 9.88
N GLY A 65 -9.19 13.50 10.58
CA GLY A 65 -9.65 14.75 9.96
C GLY A 65 -10.54 15.61 10.86
N PRO A 66 -11.20 16.65 10.29
CA PRO A 66 -12.07 17.54 11.04
C PRO A 66 -13.25 16.82 11.70
N ALA A 67 -13.68 15.69 11.12
CA ALA A 67 -14.80 14.87 11.59
C ALA A 67 -14.33 13.60 12.33
N TRP A 68 -13.26 13.69 13.12
CA TRP A 68 -12.65 12.54 13.82
C TRP A 68 -13.58 11.81 14.81
N TRP A 69 -14.70 12.42 15.18
CA TRP A 69 -15.73 11.83 16.02
C TRP A 69 -16.72 10.93 15.24
N GLN A 70 -16.73 10.97 13.90
CA GLN A 70 -17.65 10.17 13.11
C GLN A 70 -17.19 8.72 13.09
N VAL A 71 -18.10 7.82 13.51
CA VAL A 71 -17.90 6.38 13.37
C VAL A 71 -18.07 6.03 11.89
N VAL A 72 -16.98 5.60 11.26
CA VAL A 72 -17.00 5.15 9.87
C VAL A 72 -16.89 3.64 9.81
N PRO A 73 -17.69 2.99 8.95
CA PRO A 73 -17.56 1.57 8.74
C PRO A 73 -16.27 1.24 8.00
N ARG A 74 -15.68 0.08 8.31
CA ARG A 74 -14.40 -0.38 7.76
C ARG A 74 -14.34 -0.39 6.22
N TRP A 75 -15.45 -0.61 5.54
CA TRP A 75 -15.50 -0.60 4.07
C TRP A 75 -15.18 0.77 3.46
N TYR A 76 -15.41 1.87 4.19
CA TYR A 76 -15.09 3.23 3.71
C TYR A 76 -13.58 3.44 3.56
N GLU A 77 -12.82 2.90 4.51
CA GLU A 77 -11.35 2.91 4.45
C GLU A 77 -10.85 2.01 3.31
N HIS A 78 -11.50 0.87 3.13
CA HIS A 78 -11.21 -0.05 2.02
C HIS A 78 -11.45 0.63 0.67
N TRP A 79 -12.59 1.31 0.49
CA TRP A 79 -12.91 2.08 -0.72
C TRP A 79 -11.86 3.15 -1.03
N THR A 80 -11.44 3.91 -0.02
CA THR A 80 -10.45 4.98 -0.19
C THR A 80 -9.07 4.40 -0.54
N SER A 81 -8.69 3.28 0.09
CA SER A 81 -7.44 2.59 -0.22
C SER A 81 -7.45 2.00 -1.63
N ASN A 82 -8.58 1.40 -2.05
CA ASN A 82 -8.73 0.81 -3.38
C ASN A 82 -8.54 1.83 -4.49
N LYS A 83 -8.99 3.08 -4.32
CA LYS A 83 -8.74 4.13 -5.32
C LYS A 83 -7.25 4.36 -5.62
N VAL A 84 -6.40 4.28 -4.60
CA VAL A 84 -4.95 4.42 -4.77
C VAL A 84 -4.39 3.20 -5.48
N TYR A 85 -4.79 1.99 -5.05
CA TYR A 85 -4.34 0.75 -5.68
C TYR A 85 -4.78 0.61 -7.14
N ASP A 86 -5.98 1.06 -7.49
CA ASP A 86 -6.45 1.11 -8.88
C ASP A 86 -5.54 2.01 -9.75
N GLY A 87 -5.06 3.12 -9.18
CA GLY A 87 -4.08 4.00 -9.79
C GLY A 87 -2.70 3.36 -9.97
N ASP A 88 -2.26 2.54 -9.03
CA ASP A 88 -1.01 1.78 -9.18
C ASP A 88 -1.15 0.70 -10.26
N MET A 89 -2.31 0.05 -10.37
CA MET A 89 -2.54 -1.02 -11.33
C MET A 89 -2.45 -0.55 -12.78
N ILE A 90 -2.93 0.65 -13.11
CA ILE A 90 -2.81 1.17 -14.49
C ILE A 90 -1.35 1.39 -14.89
N VAL A 91 -0.49 1.79 -13.96
CA VAL A 91 0.95 1.96 -14.20
C VAL A 91 1.60 0.60 -14.45
N LEU A 92 1.31 -0.41 -13.62
CA LEU A 92 1.85 -1.76 -13.80
C LEU A 92 1.41 -2.40 -15.12
N GLN A 93 0.15 -2.21 -15.51
CA GLN A 93 -0.34 -2.68 -16.82
C GLN A 93 0.34 -1.96 -17.99
N GLY A 94 0.63 -0.67 -17.83
CA GLY A 94 1.40 0.10 -18.81
C GLY A 94 2.81 -0.45 -18.98
N GLN A 95 3.51 -0.71 -17.88
CA GLN A 95 4.85 -1.29 -17.88
C GLN A 95 4.89 -2.68 -18.51
N GLU A 96 3.95 -3.55 -18.16
CA GLU A 96 3.85 -4.90 -18.75
C GLU A 96 3.71 -4.84 -20.28
N LYS A 97 2.87 -3.95 -20.81
CA LYS A 97 2.71 -3.78 -22.27
C LYS A 97 4.01 -3.33 -22.95
N VAL A 98 4.77 -2.44 -22.30
CA VAL A 98 6.06 -1.98 -22.81
C VAL A 98 7.08 -3.12 -22.82
N PHE A 99 7.16 -3.88 -21.72
CA PHE A 99 8.08 -5.03 -21.63
C PHE A 99 7.73 -6.14 -22.62
N LEU A 100 6.44 -6.43 -22.82
CA LEU A 100 5.99 -7.40 -23.83
C LEU A 100 6.40 -6.95 -25.24
N ALA A 101 6.17 -5.68 -25.59
CA ALA A 101 6.56 -5.16 -26.91
C ALA A 101 8.07 -5.21 -27.16
N GLN A 102 8.89 -4.93 -26.13
CA GLN A 102 10.36 -5.04 -26.22
C GLN A 102 10.81 -6.50 -26.37
N THR A 103 10.16 -7.42 -25.67
CA THR A 103 10.45 -8.86 -25.74
C THR A 103 10.11 -9.42 -27.12
N GLU A 104 8.97 -9.02 -27.70
CA GLU A 104 8.56 -9.42 -29.06
C GLU A 104 9.53 -8.90 -30.14
N GLN A 105 10.17 -7.75 -29.90
CA GLN A 105 11.18 -7.17 -30.79
C GLN A 105 12.58 -7.77 -30.59
N GLY A 106 12.74 -8.78 -29.72
CA GLY A 106 14.02 -9.44 -29.43
C GLY A 106 14.98 -8.61 -28.56
N GLY A 107 14.47 -7.59 -27.87
CA GLY A 107 15.24 -6.78 -26.93
C GLY A 107 15.48 -7.50 -25.62
N ASP A 108 16.71 -7.44 -25.11
CA ASP A 108 17.05 -7.93 -23.77
C ASP A 108 16.49 -6.96 -22.72
N ILE A 109 15.57 -7.46 -21.89
CA ILE A 109 14.83 -6.70 -20.88
C ILE A 109 15.70 -6.37 -19.66
N ASN A 110 16.87 -7.02 -19.50
CA ASN A 110 17.74 -6.89 -18.33
C ASN A 110 18.96 -5.97 -18.54
N LYS A 111 18.99 -5.16 -19.60
CA LYS A 111 20.10 -4.22 -19.87
C LYS A 111 20.03 -2.95 -19.03
#